data_AF-A0A3A9G5N5-F1
#
_entry.id   AF-A0A3A9G5N5-F1
#
_cell.length_a   1.000
_cell.length_b   1.000
_cell.length_c   1.000
_cell.angle_alpha   90.00
_cell.angle_beta   90.00
_cell.angle_gamma   90.00
#
_symmetry.space_group_name_H-M   'P 1'
#
loop_
_entity.id
_entity.type
_entity.pdbx_description
1 polymer ?
#
loop_
_entity_poly.entity_id
_entity_poly.type
_entity_poly.pdbx_seq_one_letter_code
_entity_poly.pdbx_strand_id
1 'polypeptide(L)'
;MPIVNYLHTIVLSKYWNTNQWQSWADRLIVCNDNLEEWVYDVAIAKSREELLLAIAHEKTIEIFNKETLYWEPDVVIGYYYLMFQESRIKLSELFEKLFDEDDASSESEFFDSQEAKRILNQARKDEYNLEKIDKILEPFAKIAKKQLEALQHYERDKNVER
;
A
#
# COMPACT_ATOMS: atom_id res chain seq x y z
N MET A 1 11.01 -11.20 -4.07
CA MET A 1 10.16 -9.98 -4.09
C MET A 1 9.08 -10.13 -3.03
N PRO A 2 8.92 -9.17 -2.09
CA PRO A 2 7.97 -9.26 -0.99
C PRO A 2 6.54 -8.87 -1.44
N ILE A 3 5.96 -9.69 -2.32
CA ILE A 3 4.66 -9.40 -2.96
C ILE A 3 3.51 -9.41 -1.96
N VAL A 4 3.60 -10.24 -0.92
CA VAL A 4 2.57 -10.34 0.11
C VAL A 4 2.52 -9.08 0.96
N ASN A 5 3.67 -8.50 1.31
CA ASN A 5 3.71 -7.19 1.97
C ASN A 5 3.09 -6.12 1.08
N TYR A 6 3.36 -6.13 -0.22
CA TYR A 6 2.79 -5.13 -1.13
C TYR A 6 1.25 -5.25 -1.18
N LEU A 7 0.74 -6.48 -1.25
CA LEU A 7 -0.70 -6.77 -1.20
C LEU A 7 -1.30 -6.36 0.15
N HIS A 8 -0.61 -6.64 1.25
CA HIS A 8 -1.04 -6.22 2.58
C HIS A 8 -1.17 -4.70 2.64
N THR A 9 -0.12 -3.96 2.27
CA THR A 9 -0.09 -2.49 2.39
C THR A 9 -1.11 -1.80 1.48
N ILE A 10 -1.29 -2.25 0.24
CA ILE A 10 -2.27 -1.65 -0.69
C ILE A 10 -3.72 -1.88 -0.25
N VAL A 11 -4.00 -3.01 0.40
CA VAL A 11 -5.33 -3.34 0.93
C VAL A 11 -5.55 -2.65 2.28
N LEU A 12 -4.53 -2.58 3.13
CA LEU A 12 -4.56 -1.87 4.42
C LEU A 12 -4.91 -0.40 4.22
N SER A 13 -4.25 0.27 3.27
CA SER A 13 -4.51 1.66 2.87
C SER A 13 -5.86 1.89 2.18
N LYS A 14 -6.64 0.83 1.93
CA LYS A 14 -7.91 0.84 1.18
C LYS A 14 -7.78 1.33 -0.26
N TYR A 15 -6.56 1.37 -0.81
CA TYR A 15 -6.33 1.75 -2.20
C TYR A 15 -6.89 0.70 -3.16
N TRP A 16 -6.79 -0.59 -2.80
CA TRP A 16 -7.52 -1.67 -3.43
C TRP A 16 -8.76 -2.06 -2.63
N ASN A 17 -9.88 -2.19 -3.33
CA ASN A 17 -11.12 -2.76 -2.82
C ASN A 17 -11.22 -4.27 -3.12
N THR A 18 -12.29 -4.89 -2.61
CA THR A 18 -12.54 -6.33 -2.74
C THR A 18 -12.46 -6.85 -4.16
N ASN A 19 -13.10 -6.16 -5.10
CA ASN A 19 -13.10 -6.59 -6.50
C ASN A 19 -11.69 -6.54 -7.09
N GLN A 20 -10.84 -5.58 -6.68
CA GLN A 20 -9.50 -5.42 -7.22
C GLN A 20 -8.56 -6.54 -6.78
N TRP A 21 -8.53 -6.88 -5.48
CA TRP A 21 -7.66 -7.97 -5.02
C TRP A 21 -8.15 -9.34 -5.48
N GLN A 22 -9.47 -9.56 -5.53
CA GLN A 22 -10.03 -10.81 -6.04
C GLN A 22 -9.72 -10.98 -7.52
N SER A 23 -9.94 -9.94 -8.33
CA SER A 23 -9.60 -9.97 -9.76
C SER A 23 -8.09 -10.15 -9.98
N TRP A 24 -7.25 -9.63 -9.08
CA TRP A 24 -5.82 -9.85 -9.11
C TRP A 24 -5.49 -11.33 -8.86
N ALA A 25 -6.05 -11.94 -7.82
CA ALA A 25 -5.83 -13.35 -7.49
C ALA A 25 -6.41 -14.30 -8.56
N ASP A 26 -7.62 -14.05 -9.04
CA ASP A 26 -8.26 -14.81 -10.12
C ASP A 26 -7.39 -14.83 -11.38
N ARG A 27 -6.82 -13.67 -11.75
CA ARG A 27 -5.89 -13.60 -12.89
C ARG A 27 -4.66 -14.48 -12.66
N LEU A 28 -4.11 -14.49 -11.44
CA LEU A 28 -2.98 -15.38 -11.14
C LEU A 28 -3.38 -16.84 -11.30
N ILE A 29 -4.54 -17.24 -10.75
CA ILE A 29 -5.05 -18.62 -10.79
C ILE A 29 -5.26 -19.08 -12.23
N VAL A 30 -5.80 -18.22 -13.10
CA VAL A 30 -6.02 -18.56 -14.51
C VAL A 30 -4.70 -18.65 -15.29
N CYS A 31 -3.71 -17.82 -14.96
CA CYS A 31 -2.47 -17.71 -15.72
C CYS A 31 -1.35 -18.67 -15.27
N ASN A 32 -1.51 -19.37 -14.14
CA ASN A 32 -0.45 -20.18 -13.54
C ASN A 32 -0.96 -21.58 -13.16
N ASP A 33 -0.25 -22.62 -13.59
CA ASP A 33 -0.62 -24.02 -13.30
C ASP A 33 -0.36 -24.43 -11.84
N ASN A 34 0.49 -23.69 -11.14
CA ASN A 34 0.84 -23.95 -9.75
C ASN A 34 0.98 -22.61 -9.02
N LEU A 35 0.28 -22.48 -7.89
CA LEU A 35 0.30 -21.31 -7.02
C LEU A 35 0.31 -21.77 -5.56
N GLU A 36 0.82 -20.91 -4.71
CA GLU A 36 0.79 -21.11 -3.26
C GLU A 36 -0.66 -20.98 -2.75
N GLU A 37 -0.97 -21.69 -1.67
CA GLU A 37 -2.32 -21.81 -1.12
C GLU A 37 -2.95 -20.45 -0.77
N TRP A 38 -2.13 -19.53 -0.24
CA TRP A 38 -2.58 -18.19 0.13
C TRP A 38 -3.19 -17.40 -1.04
N VAL A 39 -2.81 -17.68 -2.29
CA VAL A 39 -3.40 -16.98 -3.46
C VAL A 39 -4.86 -17.37 -3.64
N TYR A 40 -5.20 -18.64 -3.40
CA TYR A 40 -6.58 -19.11 -3.43
C TYR A 40 -7.39 -18.53 -2.27
N ASP A 41 -6.79 -18.45 -1.08
CA ASP A 41 -7.43 -17.82 0.08
C ASP A 41 -7.72 -16.33 -0.16
N VAL A 42 -6.80 -15.61 -0.81
CA VAL A 42 -7.03 -14.21 -1.25
C VAL A 42 -8.19 -14.10 -2.24
N ALA A 43 -8.31 -15.03 -3.20
CA ALA A 43 -9.38 -15.00 -4.19
C ALA A 43 -10.77 -15.17 -3.56
N ILE A 44 -10.88 -15.99 -2.50
CA ILE A 44 -12.15 -16.26 -1.82
C ILE A 44 -12.45 -15.30 -0.65
N ALA A 45 -11.46 -14.54 -0.18
CA ALA A 45 -11.63 -13.58 0.91
C ALA A 45 -12.66 -12.50 0.56
N LYS A 46 -13.69 -12.36 1.42
CA LYS A 46 -14.86 -11.49 1.20
C LYS A 46 -14.73 -10.14 1.89
N SER A 47 -13.80 -10.02 2.80
CA SER A 47 -13.50 -8.79 3.53
C SER A 47 -12.00 -8.54 3.51
N ARG A 48 -11.63 -7.30 3.81
CA ARG A 48 -10.23 -6.94 4.01
C ARG A 48 -9.64 -7.77 5.15
N GLU A 49 -10.38 -7.91 6.24
CA GLU A 49 -9.94 -8.64 7.43
C GLU A 49 -9.67 -10.12 7.12
N GLU A 50 -10.52 -10.76 6.31
CA GLU A 50 -10.28 -12.12 5.80
C GLU A 50 -9.02 -12.19 4.92
N LEU A 51 -8.80 -11.22 4.03
CA LEU A 51 -7.59 -11.17 3.20
C LEU A 51 -6.33 -11.01 4.06
N LEU A 52 -6.34 -10.08 5.02
CA LEU A 52 -5.17 -9.84 5.88
C LEU A 52 -4.84 -11.08 6.72
N LEU A 53 -5.85 -11.84 7.14
CA LEU A 53 -5.66 -13.13 7.81
C LEU A 53 -5.09 -14.20 6.86
N ALA A 54 -5.61 -14.30 5.64
CA ALA A 54 -5.14 -15.25 4.62
C ALA A 54 -3.64 -15.10 4.33
N ILE A 55 -3.14 -13.87 4.35
CA ILE A 55 -1.75 -13.58 4.02
C ILE A 55 -0.85 -13.38 5.25
N ALA A 56 -1.37 -13.48 6.47
CA ALA A 56 -0.65 -13.12 7.69
C ALA A 56 0.63 -13.96 7.89
N HIS A 57 0.57 -15.26 7.58
CA HIS A 57 1.71 -16.16 7.67
C HIS A 57 2.83 -15.75 6.69
N GLU A 58 2.48 -15.59 5.42
CA GLU A 58 3.43 -15.21 4.38
C GLU A 58 4.00 -13.80 4.59
N LYS A 59 3.17 -12.86 5.06
CA LYS A 59 3.64 -11.52 5.46
C LYS A 59 4.73 -11.64 6.53
N THR A 60 4.53 -12.51 7.53
CA THR A 60 5.51 -12.72 8.60
C THR A 60 6.83 -13.25 8.04
N ILE A 61 6.79 -14.17 7.08
CA ILE A 61 7.98 -14.69 6.41
C ILE A 61 8.71 -13.56 5.67
N GLU A 62 7.99 -12.75 4.91
CA GLU A 62 8.57 -11.66 4.13
C GLU A 62 9.07 -10.48 4.98
N ILE A 63 8.53 -10.22 6.17
CA ILE A 63 9.05 -9.18 7.08
C ILE A 63 10.53 -9.42 7.43
N PHE A 64 10.95 -10.68 7.53
CA PHE A 64 12.35 -11.03 7.78
C PHE A 64 13.20 -11.15 6.49
N ASN A 65 12.62 -10.88 5.33
CA ASN A 65 13.33 -10.88 4.05
C ASN A 65 14.10 -9.56 3.89
N LYS A 66 15.39 -9.68 3.54
CA LYS A 66 16.28 -8.53 3.27
C LYS A 66 15.85 -7.70 2.05
N GLU A 67 15.00 -8.25 1.19
CA GLU A 67 14.39 -7.56 0.05
C GLU A 67 13.22 -6.64 0.45
N THR A 68 12.77 -6.67 1.70
CA THR A 68 11.76 -5.74 2.22
C THR A 68 12.43 -4.39 2.48
N LEU A 69 12.48 -3.57 1.42
CA LEU A 69 13.25 -2.33 1.36
C LEU A 69 12.55 -1.12 2.00
N TYR A 70 11.25 -1.19 2.23
CA TYR A 70 10.44 -0.02 2.59
C TYR A 70 9.59 -0.29 3.82
N TRP A 71 9.49 0.73 4.67
CA TRP A 71 8.66 0.71 5.86
C TRP A 71 7.18 0.84 5.48
N GLU A 72 6.33 -0.06 5.99
CA GLU A 72 4.90 -0.12 5.60
C GLU A 72 4.14 1.21 5.82
N PRO A 73 4.25 1.89 6.97
CA PRO A 73 3.63 3.20 7.21
C PRO A 73 3.94 4.26 6.14
N ASP A 74 5.20 4.33 5.69
CA ASP A 74 5.64 5.26 4.64
C ASP A 74 4.92 4.99 3.32
N VAL A 75 4.71 3.71 3.00
CA VAL A 75 4.02 3.31 1.78
C VAL A 75 2.52 3.56 1.88
N VAL A 76 1.91 3.39 3.06
CA VAL A 76 0.51 3.78 3.32
C VAL A 76 0.30 5.27 3.03
N ILE A 77 1.19 6.15 3.52
CA ILE A 77 1.20 7.58 3.18
C ILE A 77 1.23 7.79 1.65
N GLY A 78 2.08 7.02 0.97
CA GLY A 78 2.17 7.03 -0.49
C GLY A 78 0.84 6.71 -1.17
N TYR A 79 0.16 5.65 -0.76
CA TYR A 79 -1.15 5.28 -1.31
C TYR A 79 -2.23 6.33 -1.02
N TYR A 80 -2.22 6.96 0.16
CA TYR A 80 -3.14 8.07 0.46
C TYR A 80 -2.94 9.24 -0.49
N TYR A 81 -1.69 9.61 -0.72
CA TYR A 81 -1.38 10.69 -1.63
C TYR A 81 -1.72 10.34 -3.09
N LEU A 82 -1.53 9.07 -3.52
CA LEU A 82 -2.01 8.61 -4.84
C LEU A 82 -3.53 8.71 -4.98
N MET A 83 -4.29 8.31 -3.96
CA MET A 83 -5.76 8.47 -3.98
C MET A 83 -6.17 9.94 -4.12
N PHE A 84 -5.43 10.85 -3.50
CA PHE A 84 -5.66 12.28 -3.65
C PHE A 84 -5.33 12.76 -5.08
N GLN A 85 -4.15 12.39 -5.62
CA GLN A 85 -3.75 12.72 -6.99
C GLN A 85 -4.76 12.21 -8.03
N GLU A 86 -5.36 11.04 -7.78
CA GLU A 86 -6.38 10.42 -8.62
C GLU A 86 -7.81 10.92 -8.35
N SER A 87 -7.98 11.93 -7.49
CA SER A 87 -9.29 12.48 -7.09
C SER A 87 -10.25 11.46 -6.46
N ARG A 88 -9.74 10.35 -5.92
CA ARG A 88 -10.53 9.36 -5.16
C ARG A 88 -10.89 9.86 -3.77
N ILE A 89 -10.03 10.69 -3.18
CA ILE A 89 -10.23 11.38 -1.90
C ILE A 89 -9.99 12.87 -2.07
N LYS A 90 -10.59 13.69 -1.22
CA LYS A 90 -10.34 15.15 -1.19
C LYS A 90 -9.11 15.46 -0.34
N LEU A 91 -8.57 16.67 -0.49
CA LEU A 91 -7.44 17.14 0.32
C LEU A 91 -7.74 17.09 1.84
N SER A 92 -8.98 17.42 2.24
CA SER A 92 -9.41 17.32 3.64
C SER A 92 -9.33 15.89 4.16
N GLU A 93 -9.77 14.91 3.37
CA GLU A 93 -9.73 13.49 3.74
C GLU A 93 -8.30 12.95 3.75
N LEU A 94 -7.43 13.41 2.86
CA LEU A 94 -5.99 13.11 2.93
C LEU A 94 -5.41 13.55 4.27
N PHE A 95 -5.72 14.77 4.73
CA PHE A 95 -5.26 15.23 6.04
C PHE A 95 -5.89 14.47 7.20
N GLU A 96 -7.18 14.15 7.14
CA GLU A 96 -7.81 13.30 8.16
C GLU A 96 -7.06 11.98 8.32
N LYS A 97 -6.72 11.32 7.21
CA LYS A 97 -5.94 10.07 7.23
C LYS A 97 -4.52 10.25 7.76
N LEU A 98 -3.80 11.29 7.34
CA LEU A 98 -2.42 11.54 7.76
C LEU A 98 -2.30 11.95 9.24
N PHE A 99 -3.35 12.50 9.84
CA PHE A 99 -3.36 12.93 11.24
C PHE A 99 -4.16 12.00 12.15
N ASP A 100 -4.61 10.86 11.65
CA ASP A 100 -5.27 9.83 12.45
C ASP A 100 -4.20 9.04 13.22
N GLU A 101 -4.17 9.22 14.54
CA GLU A 101 -3.19 8.56 15.41
C GLU A 101 -3.39 7.04 15.47
N ASP A 102 -4.60 6.55 15.18
CA ASP A 102 -4.94 5.13 15.15
C ASP A 102 -4.71 4.49 13.76
N ASP A 103 -4.27 5.28 12.76
CA ASP A 103 -4.00 4.79 11.41
C ASP A 103 -2.59 4.20 11.27
N ALA A 104 -2.44 3.22 10.38
CA ALA A 104 -1.15 2.57 10.12
C ALA A 104 -0.05 3.54 9.66
N SER A 105 -0.41 4.71 9.09
CA SER A 105 0.57 5.73 8.70
C SER A 105 1.19 6.47 9.88
N SER A 106 0.59 6.45 11.07
CA SER A 106 1.04 7.24 12.23
C SER A 106 2.43 6.83 12.74
N GLU A 107 2.85 5.59 12.48
CA GLU A 107 4.17 5.05 12.81
C GLU A 107 5.30 5.50 11.86
N SER A 108 5.00 6.34 10.87
CA SER A 108 6.02 6.85 9.95
C SER A 108 6.92 7.91 10.60
N GLU A 109 8.24 7.77 10.44
CA GLU A 109 9.23 8.79 10.84
C GLU A 109 9.05 10.12 10.10
N PHE A 110 8.26 10.15 9.02
CA PHE A 110 7.80 11.39 8.37
C PHE A 110 7.18 12.35 9.38
N PHE A 111 6.42 11.82 10.33
CA PHE A 111 5.82 12.57 11.43
C PHE A 111 6.80 12.85 12.56
N ASP A 112 8.10 12.66 12.41
CA ASP A 112 9.11 13.23 13.32
C ASP A 112 9.74 14.50 12.74
N SER A 113 9.62 14.72 11.42
CA SER A 113 10.10 15.92 10.77
C SER A 113 9.27 17.14 11.16
N GLN A 114 9.90 18.07 11.88
CA GLN A 114 9.30 19.36 12.25
C GLN A 114 8.88 20.17 11.00
N GLU A 115 9.63 20.05 9.91
CA GLU A 115 9.29 20.70 8.64
C GLU A 115 8.02 20.09 8.03
N ALA A 116 7.92 18.77 7.99
CA ALA A 116 6.73 18.06 7.49
C ALA A 116 5.49 18.42 8.31
N LYS A 117 5.57 18.35 9.64
CA LYS A 117 4.48 18.77 10.55
C LYS A 117 4.06 20.20 10.28
N ARG A 118 5.02 21.12 10.13
CA ARG A 118 4.72 22.52 9.89
C ARG A 118 3.97 22.71 8.57
N ILE A 119 4.44 22.10 7.49
CA ILE A 119 3.81 22.21 6.16
C ILE A 119 2.39 21.64 6.19
N LEU A 120 2.20 20.44 6.76
CA LEU A 120 0.87 19.81 6.83
C LEU A 120 -0.09 20.60 7.73
N ASN A 121 0.38 21.11 8.87
CA ASN A 121 -0.45 21.93 9.77
C ASN A 121 -0.84 23.27 9.16
N GLN A 122 0.03 23.89 8.36
CA GLN A 122 -0.31 25.10 7.60
C GLN A 122 -1.36 24.80 6.53
N ALA A 123 -1.14 23.73 5.75
CA ALA A 123 -2.06 23.35 4.70
C ALA A 123 -3.45 22.96 5.21
N ARG A 124 -3.53 22.37 6.42
CA ARG A 124 -4.81 22.05 7.09
C ARG A 124 -5.62 23.28 7.52
N LYS A 125 -4.98 24.44 7.70
CA LYS A 125 -5.63 25.71 8.11
C LYS A 125 -6.08 26.58 6.93
N ASP A 126 -6.33 25.96 5.78
CA ASP A 126 -6.67 26.62 4.51
C ASP A 126 -5.57 27.56 3.94
N GLU A 127 -4.35 27.51 4.47
CA GLU A 127 -3.16 28.12 3.86
C GLU A 127 -2.46 27.10 2.93
N TYR A 128 -3.22 26.44 2.05
CA TYR A 128 -2.71 25.32 1.27
C TYR A 128 -1.75 25.77 0.18
N ASN A 129 -0.53 25.23 0.23
CA ASN A 129 0.44 25.30 -0.85
C ASN A 129 0.63 23.87 -1.39
N LEU A 130 -0.08 23.55 -2.48
CA LEU A 130 -0.03 22.23 -3.11
C LEU A 130 1.39 21.85 -3.51
N GLU A 131 2.20 22.77 -4.04
CA GLU A 131 3.59 22.48 -4.42
C GLU A 131 4.43 21.98 -3.24
N LYS A 132 4.20 22.51 -2.02
CA LYS A 132 4.89 22.03 -0.81
C LYS A 132 4.39 20.66 -0.37
N ILE A 133 3.08 20.40 -0.48
CA ILE A 133 2.49 19.10 -0.18
C ILE A 133 3.04 18.06 -1.15
N ASP A 134 3.05 18.37 -2.44
CA ASP A 134 3.61 17.51 -3.49
C ASP A 134 5.08 17.22 -3.21
N LYS A 135 5.87 18.25 -2.87
CA LYS A 135 7.30 18.08 -2.57
C LYS A 135 7.55 17.08 -1.44
N ILE A 136 6.73 17.08 -0.39
CA ILE A 136 6.94 16.20 0.77
C ILE A 136 6.28 14.83 0.63
N LEU A 137 5.20 14.70 -0.15
CA LEU A 137 4.45 13.44 -0.30
C LEU A 137 4.83 12.62 -1.54
N GLU A 138 5.34 13.27 -2.60
CA GLU A 138 5.74 12.60 -3.85
C GLU A 138 6.79 11.48 -3.66
N PRO A 139 7.79 11.58 -2.75
CA PRO A 139 8.71 10.48 -2.50
C PRO A 139 8.00 9.19 -2.05
N PHE A 140 6.97 9.30 -1.22
CA PHE A 140 6.17 8.17 -0.75
C PHE A 140 5.31 7.58 -1.88
N ALA A 141 4.68 8.44 -2.68
CA ALA A 141 3.89 8.01 -3.84
C ALA A 141 4.74 7.25 -4.88
N LYS A 142 6.01 7.62 -5.06
CA LYS A 142 6.94 6.87 -5.94
C LYS A 142 7.16 5.44 -5.46
N ILE A 143 7.24 5.22 -4.15
CA ILE A 143 7.40 3.89 -3.57
C ILE A 143 6.11 3.08 -3.75
N ALA A 144 4.96 3.68 -3.43
CA ALA A 144 3.65 3.05 -3.62
C ALA A 144 3.39 2.67 -5.09
N LYS A 145 3.75 3.53 -6.04
CA LYS A 145 3.68 3.23 -7.49
C LYS A 145 4.50 2.01 -7.87
N LYS A 146 5.74 1.89 -7.36
CA LYS A 146 6.58 0.71 -7.62
C LYS A 146 5.96 -0.58 -7.07
N GLN A 147 5.37 -0.54 -5.88
CA GLN A 147 4.68 -1.70 -5.33
C GLN A 147 3.43 -2.06 -6.15
N LEU A 148 2.65 -1.07 -6.57
CA LEU A 148 1.49 -1.28 -7.43
C LEU A 148 1.90 -1.89 -8.78
N GLU A 149 2.96 -1.39 -9.41
CA GLU A 149 3.53 -1.94 -10.63
C GLU A 149 3.97 -3.40 -10.43
N ALA A 150 4.67 -3.69 -9.34
CA ALA A 150 5.09 -5.04 -8.99
C ALA A 150 3.92 -6.01 -8.79
N LEU A 151 2.83 -5.55 -8.15
CA LEU A 151 1.59 -6.31 -8.00
C LEU A 151 0.90 -6.57 -9.35
N GLN A 152 0.82 -5.57 -10.21
CA GLN A 152 0.14 -5.68 -11.51
C GLN A 152 0.89 -6.58 -12.48
N HIS A 153 2.22 -6.57 -12.43
CA HIS A 153 3.10 -7.37 -13.28
C HIS A 153 3.65 -8.60 -12.54
N TYR A 154 3.00 -9.02 -11.45
CA TYR A 154 3.32 -10.27 -10.79
C TYR A 154 2.93 -11.42 -11.72
N GLU A 155 3.82 -11.77 -12.62
CA GLU A 155 3.85 -13.06 -13.29
C GLU A 155 4.79 -13.91 -12.45
N ARG A 156 4.32 -15.07 -11.97
CA ARG A 156 5.25 -16.01 -11.37
C ARG A 156 6.26 -16.36 -12.46
N ASP A 157 7.51 -15.99 -12.28
CA ASP A 157 8.60 -16.38 -13.17
C ASP A 157 8.47 -17.88 -13.44
N LYS A 158 8.29 -18.25 -14.72
CA LYS A 158 8.28 -19.65 -15.18
C LYS A 158 9.65 -20.33 -15.07
N ASN A 159 10.49 -19.90 -14.12
CA ASN A 159 11.85 -20.40 -13.92
C ASN A 159 11.99 -20.97 -12.50
N VAL A 160 11.36 -22.11 -12.27
CA VAL A 160 12.02 -23.15 -11.49
C VAL A 160 12.16 -24.33 -12.44
N GLU A 161 13.23 -24.29 -13.23
CA GLU A 161 13.70 -25.48 -13.92
C GLU A 161 14.01 -26.56 -12.88
N ARG A 162 13.37 -27.70 -13.13
CA ARG A 162 13.57 -29.08 -12.65
C ARG A 162 14.94 -29.42 -12.07
#